data_AF-A0A6B3W8J0-F1
#
_entry.id   AF-A0A6B3W8J0-F1
#
_cell.length_a   1.000
_cell.length_b   1.000
_cell.length_c   1.000
_cell.angle_alpha   90.00
_cell.angle_beta   90.00
_cell.angle_gamma   90.00
#
_symmetry.space_group_name_H-M   'P 1'
#
loop_
_entity.id
_entity.type
_entity.pdbx_description
1 polymer ?
#
loop_
_entity_poly.entity_id
_entity_poly.type
_entity_poly.pdbx_seq_one_letter_code
_entity_poly.pdbx_strand_id
1 'polypeptide(L)'
;MRHQTWIKLAMVFALLAGGLTAHAGDDDEVSNLTEARLEGQIWTTFALNQHLNPFDLKVDVDSKTAIIEGEVDESVKSELAEQIALSVDGIEDVDNRIEVSEDMQVVSSNDDKGKDPSFRDRVSDATTTASVKSKLLWNRDTAGFSINVDTRGGIVELEGEAESEASKDLAEQLAANTDGVRDVINNIKVVSRQQAQADTDY
;
A
#
# COMPACT_ATOMS: atom_id res chain seq x y z
N MET A 1 -28.61 9.98 -12.80
CA MET A 1 -28.79 9.35 -14.13
C MET A 1 -28.08 10.24 -15.15
N ARG A 2 -27.06 9.86 -15.90
CA ARG A 2 -26.41 8.58 -16.21
C ARG A 2 -24.96 8.90 -16.60
N HIS A 3 -24.05 8.03 -16.14
CA HIS A 3 -22.79 7.60 -16.76
C HIS A 3 -22.51 8.17 -18.17
N GLN A 4 -21.37 8.84 -18.37
CA GLN A 4 -20.73 8.89 -19.68
C GLN A 4 -19.64 7.84 -19.73
N THR A 5 -19.71 7.03 -20.78
CA THR A 5 -18.90 5.86 -21.09
C THR A 5 -17.65 6.25 -21.87
N TRP A 6 -16.56 5.56 -21.57
CA TRP A 6 -15.25 5.66 -22.20
C TRP A 6 -15.27 5.31 -23.69
N ILE A 7 -14.52 6.04 -24.52
CA ILE A 7 -14.22 5.66 -25.90
C ILE A 7 -12.73 5.33 -25.97
N LYS A 8 -12.43 4.05 -26.12
CA LYS A 8 -11.13 3.54 -26.55
C LYS A 8 -10.90 3.98 -27.99
N LEU A 9 -9.81 4.68 -28.29
CA LEU A 9 -9.37 4.92 -29.66
C LEU A 9 -8.03 4.22 -29.88
N ALA A 10 -8.10 2.99 -30.38
CA ALA A 10 -6.98 2.36 -31.07
C ALA A 10 -6.95 2.88 -32.51
N MET A 11 -5.91 3.61 -32.91
CA MET A 11 -5.65 3.93 -34.31
C MET A 11 -4.51 3.06 -34.83
N VAL A 12 -4.90 2.04 -35.60
CA VAL A 12 -4.05 1.36 -36.57
C VAL A 12 -3.94 2.30 -37.78
N PHE A 13 -2.74 2.79 -38.11
CA PHE A 13 -2.55 3.50 -39.38
C PHE A 13 -1.97 2.55 -40.44
N ALA A 14 -2.77 2.37 -41.50
CA ALA A 14 -2.49 1.52 -42.63
C ALA A 14 -1.60 2.22 -43.66
N LEU A 15 -0.61 1.48 -44.17
CA LEU A 15 0.27 1.83 -45.29
C LEU A 15 -0.51 1.98 -46.61
N LEU A 16 -0.41 3.14 -47.27
CA LEU A 16 -0.63 3.28 -48.71
C LEU A 16 0.44 4.20 -49.33
N ALA A 17 1.16 3.65 -50.31
CA ALA A 17 2.25 4.28 -51.04
C ALA A 17 1.74 5.15 -52.21
N GLY A 18 2.41 6.29 -52.47
CA GLY A 18 2.16 7.10 -53.67
C GLY A 18 2.87 8.48 -53.78
N GLY A 19 4.20 8.50 -53.87
CA GLY A 19 5.01 9.35 -54.80
C GLY A 19 5.13 10.90 -54.68
N LEU A 20 6.39 11.33 -54.46
CA LEU A 20 7.08 12.60 -54.85
C LEU A 20 6.66 13.90 -54.12
N THR A 21 7.51 14.75 -53.53
CA THR A 21 8.97 14.89 -53.35
C THR A 21 9.22 15.91 -52.22
N ALA A 22 10.34 15.73 -51.52
CA ALA A 22 11.14 16.75 -50.81
C ALA A 22 10.59 17.34 -49.50
N HIS A 23 11.50 17.34 -48.51
CA HIS A 23 11.54 18.10 -47.26
C HIS A 23 11.15 17.35 -45.98
N ALA A 24 11.99 17.53 -44.95
CA ALA A 24 12.05 16.90 -43.62
C ALA A 24 12.69 15.50 -43.60
N GLY A 25 13.87 15.37 -42.97
CA GLY A 25 14.57 14.08 -42.91
C GLY A 25 15.83 14.00 -42.05
N ASP A 26 16.33 15.12 -41.49
CA ASP A 26 17.50 15.07 -40.60
C ASP A 26 17.12 15.25 -39.12
N ASP A 27 16.10 16.04 -38.80
CA ASP A 27 15.71 16.31 -37.41
C ASP A 27 14.95 15.13 -36.78
N ASP A 28 14.06 14.48 -37.54
CA ASP A 28 13.23 13.36 -37.05
C ASP A 28 14.05 12.09 -36.80
N GLU A 29 15.10 11.81 -37.57
CA GLU A 29 15.91 10.59 -37.38
C GLU A 29 16.84 10.72 -36.15
N VAL A 30 17.31 11.93 -35.86
CA VAL A 30 18.18 12.21 -34.71
C VAL A 30 17.37 12.30 -33.40
N SER A 31 16.13 12.81 -33.45
CA SER A 31 15.24 12.81 -32.29
C SER A 31 14.89 11.39 -31.84
N ASN A 32 14.50 10.51 -32.78
CA ASN A 32 14.16 9.11 -32.50
C ASN A 32 15.31 8.33 -31.81
N LEU A 33 16.56 8.55 -32.23
CA LEU A 33 17.72 7.90 -31.60
C LEU A 33 18.02 8.45 -30.20
N THR A 34 17.67 9.71 -29.95
CA THR A 34 17.84 10.36 -28.64
C THR A 34 16.74 9.92 -27.69
N GLU A 35 15.50 9.84 -28.15
CA GLU A 35 14.33 9.34 -27.42
C GLU A 35 14.53 7.90 -26.95
N ALA A 36 14.90 6.99 -27.86
CA ALA A 36 15.17 5.59 -27.51
C ALA A 36 16.29 5.43 -26.47
N ARG A 37 17.28 6.33 -26.48
CA ARG A 37 18.32 6.37 -25.45
C ARG A 37 17.75 6.80 -24.09
N LEU A 38 16.91 7.85 -24.06
CA LEU A 38 16.28 8.36 -22.85
C LEU A 38 15.32 7.32 -22.25
N GLU A 39 14.52 6.66 -23.08
CA GLU A 39 13.66 5.53 -22.69
C GLU A 39 14.48 4.44 -22.00
N GLY A 40 15.59 4.02 -22.61
CA GLY A 40 16.47 3.00 -22.04
C GLY A 40 17.07 3.40 -20.70
N GLN A 41 17.38 4.69 -20.49
CA GLN A 41 17.88 5.21 -19.23
C GLN A 41 16.80 5.19 -18.14
N ILE A 42 15.58 5.63 -18.44
CA ILE A 42 14.44 5.60 -17.51
C ILE A 42 14.14 4.15 -17.13
N TRP A 43 14.02 3.26 -18.12
CA TRP A 43 13.75 1.85 -17.89
C TRP A 43 14.82 1.18 -17.02
N THR A 44 16.09 1.49 -17.26
CA THR A 44 17.21 0.98 -16.44
C THR A 44 17.08 1.44 -14.98
N THR A 45 16.72 2.71 -14.76
CA THR A 45 16.57 3.24 -13.39
C THR A 45 15.37 2.63 -12.68
N PHE A 46 14.26 2.38 -13.37
CA PHE A 46 13.13 1.63 -12.82
C PHE A 46 13.52 0.20 -12.45
N ALA A 47 14.23 -0.50 -13.33
CA ALA A 47 14.66 -1.88 -13.09
C ALA A 47 15.66 -2.03 -11.92
N LEU A 48 16.43 -0.98 -11.64
CA LEU A 48 17.36 -0.94 -10.50
C LEU A 48 16.70 -0.50 -9.19
N ASN A 49 15.46 -0.01 -9.23
CA ASN A 49 14.74 0.43 -8.06
C ASN A 49 14.02 -0.77 -7.39
N GLN A 50 14.29 -1.02 -6.12
CA GLN A 50 13.70 -2.16 -5.38
C GLN A 50 12.19 -2.05 -5.15
N HIS A 51 11.61 -0.87 -5.35
CA HIS A 51 10.20 -0.58 -5.09
C HIS A 51 9.35 -0.47 -6.36
N LEU A 52 9.98 -0.49 -7.54
CA LEU A 52 9.30 -0.48 -8.83
C LEU A 52 9.50 -1.81 -9.55
N ASN A 53 8.42 -2.38 -10.08
CA ASN A 53 8.50 -3.53 -10.95
C ASN A 53 8.55 -3.06 -12.42
N PRO A 54 9.66 -3.24 -13.15
CA PRO A 54 9.81 -2.76 -14.52
C PRO A 54 8.90 -3.48 -15.53
N PHE A 55 8.25 -4.59 -15.14
CA PHE A 55 7.35 -5.34 -16.02
C PHE A 55 5.91 -4.81 -16.02
N ASP A 56 5.55 -4.01 -15.01
CA ASP A 56 4.19 -3.45 -14.86
C ASP A 56 4.10 -2.02 -15.40
N LEU A 57 5.24 -1.45 -15.79
CA LEU A 57 5.39 -0.10 -16.30
C LEU A 57 5.89 -0.12 -17.74
N LYS A 58 5.28 0.72 -18.57
CA LYS A 58 5.71 1.02 -19.93
C LYS A 58 6.17 2.48 -19.98
N VAL A 59 7.29 2.71 -20.65
CA VAL A 59 7.88 4.03 -20.83
C VAL A 59 8.04 4.27 -22.32
N ASP A 60 7.63 5.46 -22.73
CA ASP A 60 7.79 6.00 -24.08
C ASP A 60 8.31 7.44 -23.92
N VAL A 61 9.12 7.93 -24.86
CA VAL A 61 9.59 9.32 -24.84
C VAL A 61 9.30 9.97 -26.18
N ASP A 62 8.53 11.05 -26.15
CA ASP A 62 8.26 11.88 -27.33
C ASP A 62 8.96 13.23 -27.14
N SER A 63 9.97 13.50 -27.99
CA SER A 63 10.90 14.62 -27.88
C SER A 63 11.64 14.70 -26.55
N LYS A 64 11.02 15.24 -25.50
CA LYS A 64 11.56 15.42 -24.15
C LYS A 64 10.52 15.19 -23.05
N THR A 65 9.35 14.71 -23.43
CA THR A 65 8.28 14.37 -22.51
C THR A 65 8.28 12.87 -22.31
N ALA A 66 8.50 12.40 -21.09
CA ALA A 66 8.36 10.98 -20.80
C ALA A 66 6.88 10.65 -20.57
N ILE A 67 6.37 9.67 -21.30
CA ILE A 67 5.02 9.15 -21.13
C ILE A 67 5.15 7.83 -20.38
N ILE A 68 4.58 7.77 -19.18
CA ILE A 68 4.67 6.59 -18.33
C ILE A 68 3.27 6.01 -18.19
N GLU A 69 3.12 4.76 -18.59
CA GLU A 69 1.85 4.03 -18.56
C GLU A 69 2.05 2.75 -17.76
N GLY A 70 0.97 2.19 -17.24
CA GLY A 70 1.02 0.92 -16.51
C GLY A 70 0.12 0.92 -15.30
N GLU A 71 0.28 -0.10 -14.47
CA GLU A 71 -0.51 -0.30 -13.27
C GLU A 71 0.42 -0.37 -12.05
N VAL A 72 0.07 0.38 -11.00
CA VAL A 72 0.76 0.27 -9.71
C VAL A 72 -0.23 0.11 -8.57
N ASP A 73 0.19 -0.64 -7.57
CA ASP A 73 -0.55 -0.96 -6.35
C ASP A 73 -0.58 0.17 -5.31
N GLU A 74 0.30 1.18 -5.45
CA GLU A 74 0.40 2.29 -4.50
C GLU A 74 0.64 3.63 -5.20
N SER A 75 -0.06 4.68 -4.75
CA SER A 75 0.14 6.05 -5.25
C SER A 75 1.57 6.55 -5.05
N VAL A 76 2.24 6.13 -3.97
CA VAL A 76 3.65 6.47 -3.69
C VAL A 76 4.58 5.91 -4.78
N LYS A 77 4.27 4.76 -5.38
CA LYS A 77 5.07 4.21 -6.48
C LYS A 77 4.88 4.99 -7.78
N SER A 78 3.69 5.53 -8.01
CA SER A 78 3.43 6.43 -9.15
C SER A 78 4.24 7.73 -9.01
N GLU A 79 4.22 8.35 -7.82
CA GLU A 79 5.03 9.55 -7.53
C GLU A 79 6.54 9.27 -7.69
N LEU A 80 7.00 8.11 -7.24
CA LEU A 80 8.39 7.71 -7.38
C LEU A 80 8.78 7.50 -8.85
N ALA A 81 7.91 6.90 -9.66
CA ALA A 81 8.15 6.71 -11.10
C ALA A 81 8.28 8.04 -11.83
N GLU A 82 7.40 9.00 -11.52
CA GLU A 82 7.46 10.38 -12.04
C GLU A 82 8.77 11.08 -11.65
N GLN A 83 9.15 11.01 -10.37
CA GLN A 83 10.38 11.65 -9.89
C GLN A 83 11.64 11.05 -10.52
N ILE A 84 11.66 9.73 -10.74
CA ILE A 84 12.78 9.07 -11.40
C ILE A 84 12.86 9.48 -12.87
N ALA A 85 11.74 9.55 -13.59
CA ALA A 85 11.72 9.98 -14.98
C ALA A 85 12.19 11.43 -15.14
N LEU A 86 11.72 12.35 -14.28
CA LEU A 86 12.18 13.74 -14.23
C LEU A 86 13.67 13.88 -13.88
N SER A 87 14.26 12.89 -13.21
CA SER A 87 15.68 12.93 -12.84
C SER A 87 16.64 12.56 -13.98
N VAL A 88 16.12 12.01 -15.08
CA VAL A 88 16.93 11.66 -16.26
C VAL A 88 17.27 12.92 -17.04
N ASP A 89 18.56 13.21 -17.17
CA ASP A 89 19.08 14.34 -17.92
C ASP A 89 18.59 14.32 -19.37
N GLY A 90 17.86 15.37 -19.77
CA GLY A 90 17.22 15.47 -21.09
C GLY A 90 15.70 15.37 -21.09
N ILE A 91 15.08 14.92 -20.00
CA ILE A 91 13.62 14.96 -19.80
C ILE A 91 13.22 16.34 -19.24
N GLU A 92 12.24 16.98 -19.87
CA GLU A 92 11.73 18.30 -19.48
C GLU A 92 10.35 18.22 -18.81
N ASP A 93 9.56 17.20 -19.18
CA ASP A 93 8.20 17.00 -18.67
C ASP A 93 7.87 15.51 -18.54
N VAL A 94 6.88 15.17 -17.70
CA VAL A 94 6.40 13.80 -17.53
C VAL A 94 4.88 13.76 -17.61
N ASP A 95 4.37 13.03 -18.61
CA ASP A 95 2.97 12.66 -18.72
C ASP A 95 2.75 11.33 -18.00
N ASN A 96 2.43 11.43 -16.71
CA ASN A 96 2.15 10.29 -15.86
C ASN A 96 0.71 9.81 -16.08
N ARG A 97 0.57 8.68 -16.77
CA ARG A 97 -0.69 7.98 -17.06
C ARG A 97 -0.78 6.65 -16.33
N ILE A 98 0.02 6.45 -15.28
CA ILE A 98 -0.03 5.25 -14.47
C ILE A 98 -1.41 5.17 -13.81
N GLU A 99 -2.09 4.07 -14.07
CA GLU A 99 -3.31 3.73 -13.35
C GLU A 99 -2.91 3.18 -12.00
N VAL A 100 -3.13 3.97 -10.95
CA VAL A 100 -3.05 3.45 -9.59
C VAL A 100 -4.33 2.65 -9.40
N SER A 101 -4.22 1.33 -9.42
CA SER A 101 -5.30 0.45 -9.00
C SER A 101 -5.40 0.51 -7.48
N GLU A 102 -5.94 1.63 -7.01
CA GLU A 102 -6.38 1.78 -5.63
C GLU A 102 -7.62 0.92 -5.40
N ASP A 103 -7.42 -0.39 -5.23
CA ASP A 103 -8.33 -1.15 -4.35
C ASP A 103 -8.36 -0.53 -2.92
N MET A 104 -7.38 0.31 -2.60
CA MET A 104 -7.27 1.21 -1.46
C MET A 104 -7.73 2.66 -1.70
N GLN A 105 -8.98 2.87 -2.14
CA GLN A 105 -9.64 4.15 -1.81
C GLN A 105 -9.81 4.28 -0.29
N VAL A 106 -9.13 5.27 0.25
CA VAL A 106 -9.48 6.07 1.43
C VAL A 106 -11.01 6.20 1.59
N VAL A 107 -11.57 5.42 2.52
CA VAL A 107 -12.85 5.73 3.15
C VAL A 107 -12.55 6.22 4.56
N SER A 108 -12.23 7.50 4.67
CA SER A 108 -12.62 8.25 5.87
C SER A 108 -14.12 8.44 5.80
N SER A 109 -14.88 7.47 6.32
CA SER A 109 -16.21 7.58 6.91
C SER A 109 -16.81 6.19 6.99
N ASN A 110 -16.99 5.70 8.22
CA ASN A 110 -18.09 4.84 8.67
C ASN A 110 -18.66 3.87 7.63
N ASP A 111 -18.13 2.64 7.55
CA ASP A 111 -18.91 1.39 7.57
C ASP A 111 -18.04 0.18 7.20
N ASP A 112 -17.88 -0.69 8.20
CA ASP A 112 -18.00 -2.16 8.20
C ASP A 112 -17.46 -3.01 7.02
N LYS A 113 -16.45 -3.84 7.38
CA LYS A 113 -16.03 -5.15 6.81
C LYS A 113 -15.53 -5.22 5.36
N GLY A 114 -14.22 -5.37 5.22
CA GLY A 114 -13.64 -6.24 4.19
C GLY A 114 -12.72 -5.61 3.14
N LYS A 115 -11.95 -4.58 3.47
CA LYS A 115 -10.78 -4.19 2.66
C LYS A 115 -9.48 -4.67 3.30
N ASP A 116 -8.58 -5.19 2.47
CA ASP A 116 -7.26 -5.61 2.93
C ASP A 116 -6.45 -4.40 3.44
N PRO A 117 -5.78 -4.52 4.60
CA PRO A 117 -5.09 -3.38 5.22
C PRO A 117 -3.85 -2.98 4.41
N SER A 118 -3.68 -1.67 4.18
CA SER A 118 -2.52 -1.08 3.50
C SER A 118 -1.21 -1.38 4.21
N PHE A 119 -0.06 -1.24 3.54
CA PHE A 119 1.24 -1.38 4.19
C PHE A 119 1.39 -0.43 5.40
N ARG A 120 0.91 0.81 5.27
CA ARG A 120 0.94 1.81 6.35
C ARG A 120 0.04 1.38 7.51
N ASP A 121 -1.15 0.84 7.23
CA ASP A 121 -2.05 0.33 8.25
C ASP A 121 -1.45 -0.88 8.98
N ARG A 122 -0.83 -1.81 8.25
CA ARG A 122 -0.15 -2.97 8.85
C ARG A 122 1.00 -2.56 9.77
N VAL A 123 1.80 -1.58 9.37
CA VAL A 123 2.88 -1.04 10.22
C VAL A 123 2.31 -0.32 11.44
N SER A 124 1.24 0.46 11.25
CA SER A 124 0.54 1.12 12.34
C SER A 124 -0.02 0.11 13.34
N ASP A 125 -0.76 -0.89 12.87
CA ASP A 125 -1.34 -1.96 13.68
C ASP A 125 -0.27 -2.79 14.39
N ALA A 126 0.86 -3.08 13.75
CA ALA A 126 1.99 -3.77 14.38
C ALA A 126 2.60 -2.92 15.51
N THR A 127 2.71 -1.61 15.32
CA THR A 127 3.22 -0.67 16.33
C THR A 127 2.26 -0.54 17.51
N THR A 128 0.95 -0.44 17.23
CA THR A 128 -0.11 -0.48 18.24
C THR A 128 -0.05 -1.78 19.03
N THR A 129 0.03 -2.92 18.35
CA THR A 129 0.14 -4.26 18.97
C THR A 129 1.35 -4.34 19.89
N ALA A 130 2.52 -3.91 19.43
CA ALA A 130 3.74 -3.91 20.25
C ALA A 130 3.60 -3.00 21.49
N SER A 131 2.93 -1.85 21.34
CA SER A 131 2.70 -0.91 22.44
C SER A 131 1.76 -1.48 23.49
N VAL A 132 0.65 -2.10 23.07
CA VAL A 132 -0.30 -2.78 23.96
C VAL A 132 0.37 -3.94 24.67
N LYS A 133 1.06 -4.83 23.94
CA LYS A 133 1.82 -5.95 24.54
C LYS A 133 2.83 -5.46 25.59
N SER A 134 3.53 -4.37 25.30
CA SER A 134 4.50 -3.77 26.24
C SER A 134 3.82 -3.26 27.51
N LYS A 135 2.69 -2.55 27.39
CA LYS A 135 1.94 -2.06 28.56
C LYS A 135 1.41 -3.20 29.43
N LEU A 136 0.86 -4.24 28.82
CA LEU A 136 0.37 -5.42 29.54
C LEU A 136 1.51 -6.16 30.26
N LEU A 137 2.67 -6.28 29.62
CA LEU A 137 3.85 -6.91 30.20
C LEU A 137 4.43 -6.12 31.38
N TRP A 138 4.30 -4.79 31.38
CA TRP A 138 4.89 -3.94 32.40
C TRP A 138 3.94 -3.69 33.59
N ASN A 139 2.66 -4.04 33.44
CA ASN A 139 1.69 -3.95 34.52
C ASN A 139 1.66 -5.26 35.33
N ARG A 140 1.89 -5.16 36.64
CA ARG A 140 2.02 -6.32 37.55
C ARG A 140 0.78 -7.22 37.60
N ASP A 141 -0.40 -6.66 37.35
CA ASP A 141 -1.68 -7.37 37.44
C ASP A 141 -2.07 -8.05 36.10
N THR A 142 -1.31 -7.80 35.02
CA THR A 142 -1.49 -8.43 33.70
C THR A 142 -0.24 -9.18 33.19
N ALA A 143 0.95 -8.88 33.72
CA ALA A 143 2.25 -9.41 33.26
C ALA A 143 2.45 -10.92 33.45
N GLY A 144 1.70 -11.53 34.37
CA GLY A 144 1.79 -12.96 34.66
C GLY A 144 0.98 -13.86 33.71
N PHE A 145 0.23 -13.26 32.78
CA PHE A 145 -0.76 -13.98 31.97
C PHE A 145 -0.39 -14.01 30.50
N SER A 146 -0.67 -15.15 29.87
CA SER A 146 -0.57 -15.32 28.42
C SER A 146 -1.74 -14.61 27.73
N ILE A 147 -1.67 -13.28 27.65
CA ILE A 147 -2.61 -12.46 26.88
C ILE A 147 -2.02 -12.27 25.49
N ASN A 148 -2.66 -12.88 24.49
CA ASN A 148 -2.40 -12.59 23.10
C ASN A 148 -3.08 -11.28 22.71
N VAL A 149 -2.40 -10.51 21.87
CA VAL A 149 -2.87 -9.22 21.38
C VAL A 149 -2.66 -9.19 19.89
N ASP A 150 -3.74 -8.94 19.16
CA ASP A 150 -3.74 -8.71 17.73
C ASP A 150 -4.46 -7.38 17.44
N THR A 151 -3.96 -6.63 16.47
CA THR A 151 -4.60 -5.37 16.05
C THR A 151 -4.89 -5.41 14.57
N ARG A 152 -6.09 -4.99 14.17
CA ARG A 152 -6.47 -4.78 12.77
C ARG A 152 -7.31 -3.53 12.61
N GLY A 153 -6.84 -2.59 11.78
CA GLY A 153 -7.53 -1.33 11.53
C GLY A 153 -7.73 -0.52 12.82
N GLY A 154 -6.81 -0.60 13.78
CA GLY A 154 -6.96 0.01 15.10
C GLY A 154 -7.96 -0.65 16.05
N ILE A 155 -8.56 -1.80 15.67
CA ILE A 155 -9.34 -2.64 16.59
C ILE A 155 -8.39 -3.64 17.24
N VAL A 156 -8.28 -3.60 18.57
CA VAL A 156 -7.42 -4.50 19.34
C VAL A 156 -8.24 -5.67 19.85
N GLU A 157 -7.82 -6.89 19.53
CA GLU A 157 -8.39 -8.11 20.07
C GLU A 157 -7.47 -8.67 21.17
N LEU A 158 -8.05 -8.88 22.35
CA LEU A 158 -7.37 -9.44 23.51
C LEU A 158 -7.89 -10.85 23.76
N GLU A 159 -7.01 -11.85 23.70
CA GLU A 159 -7.36 -13.25 23.97
C GLU A 159 -6.45 -13.83 25.03
N GLY A 160 -6.98 -14.71 25.88
CA GLY A 160 -6.19 -15.40 26.90
C GLY A 160 -6.97 -15.62 28.18
N GLU A 161 -6.23 -15.71 29.28
CA GLU A 161 -6.76 -16.03 30.60
C GLU A 161 -6.37 -14.97 31.63
N ALA A 162 -7.26 -14.69 32.57
CA ALA A 162 -7.00 -13.82 33.72
C ALA A 162 -7.52 -14.45 35.02
N GLU A 163 -6.87 -14.16 36.15
CA GLU A 163 -7.27 -14.70 37.47
C GLU A 163 -8.50 -14.00 38.07
N SER A 164 -8.88 -12.82 37.56
CA SER A 164 -10.00 -12.05 38.08
C SER A 164 -10.62 -11.16 37.01
N GLU A 165 -11.88 -10.77 37.21
CA GLU A 165 -12.54 -9.74 36.40
C GLU A 165 -11.77 -8.41 36.43
N ALA A 166 -11.21 -8.04 37.58
CA ALA A 166 -10.41 -6.82 37.70
C ALA A 166 -9.17 -6.82 36.78
N SER A 167 -8.48 -7.96 36.68
CA SER A 167 -7.33 -8.11 35.76
C SER A 167 -7.76 -8.05 34.29
N LYS A 168 -8.93 -8.63 33.97
CA LYS A 168 -9.53 -8.56 32.64
C LYS A 168 -9.89 -7.12 32.25
N ASP A 169 -10.57 -6.40 33.14
CA ASP A 169 -10.97 -5.01 32.93
C ASP A 169 -9.75 -4.09 32.79
N LEU A 170 -8.71 -4.33 33.58
CA LEU A 170 -7.47 -3.58 33.50
C LEU A 170 -6.75 -3.79 32.17
N ALA A 171 -6.73 -5.02 31.65
CA ALA A 171 -6.14 -5.31 30.35
C ALA A 171 -6.84 -4.54 29.22
N GLU A 172 -8.17 -4.49 29.26
CA GLU A 172 -8.98 -3.70 28.32
C GLU A 172 -8.67 -2.21 28.42
N GLN A 173 -8.60 -1.67 29.64
CA GLN A 173 -8.28 -0.26 29.86
C GLN A 173 -6.87 0.08 29.35
N LEU A 174 -5.88 -0.78 29.58
CA LEU A 174 -4.52 -0.56 29.10
C LEU A 174 -4.45 -0.58 27.57
N ALA A 175 -5.20 -1.48 26.92
CA ALA A 175 -5.34 -1.50 25.47
C ALA A 175 -6.02 -0.24 24.97
N ALA A 176 -7.20 0.12 25.49
CA ALA A 176 -7.99 1.27 25.07
C ALA A 176 -7.25 2.60 25.20
N ASN A 177 -6.37 2.74 26.21
CA ASN A 177 -5.56 3.95 26.43
C ASN A 177 -4.25 3.96 25.62
N THR A 178 -4.15 3.19 24.54
CA THR A 178 -2.98 3.16 23.66
C THR A 178 -3.21 3.93 22.38
N ASP A 179 -2.23 4.73 21.97
CA ASP A 179 -2.31 5.52 20.76
C ASP A 179 -2.55 4.61 19.54
N GLY A 180 -3.48 5.03 18.67
CA GLY A 180 -3.88 4.25 17.49
C GLY A 180 -4.99 3.23 17.75
N VAL A 181 -5.43 3.03 19.00
CA VAL A 181 -6.57 2.17 19.33
C VAL A 181 -7.88 2.93 19.12
N ARG A 182 -8.78 2.32 18.36
CA ARG A 182 -10.14 2.81 18.06
C ARG A 182 -11.20 2.05 18.83
N ASP A 183 -11.01 0.74 18.95
CA ASP A 183 -11.92 -0.16 19.67
C ASP A 183 -11.15 -1.34 20.26
N VAL A 184 -11.73 -1.98 21.28
CA VAL A 184 -11.14 -3.14 21.96
C VAL A 184 -12.18 -4.26 22.06
N ILE A 185 -11.83 -5.43 21.53
CA ILE A 185 -12.57 -6.67 21.68
C ILE A 185 -11.88 -7.50 22.76
N ASN A 186 -12.46 -7.55 23.95
CA ASN A 186 -11.91 -8.27 25.09
C ASN A 186 -12.51 -9.69 25.22
N ASN A 187 -11.79 -10.67 24.68
CA ASN A 187 -12.14 -12.10 24.73
C ASN A 187 -11.40 -12.85 25.85
N ILE A 188 -10.79 -12.15 26.82
CA ILE A 188 -10.10 -12.77 27.95
C ILE A 188 -11.12 -13.53 28.83
N LYS A 189 -10.74 -14.76 29.18
CA LYS A 189 -11.53 -15.64 30.06
C LYS A 189 -11.01 -15.55 31.49
N VAL A 190 -11.92 -15.35 32.44
CA VAL A 190 -11.55 -15.41 33.85
C VAL A 190 -11.53 -16.87 34.31
N VAL A 191 -10.34 -17.37 34.62
CA VAL A 191 -10.14 -18.70 35.20
C VAL A 191 -9.92 -18.54 36.69
N SER A 192 -10.96 -18.83 37.46
CA SER A 192 -10.83 -18.86 38.90
C SER A 192 -9.98 -20.07 39.31
N ARG A 193 -9.08 -19.89 40.28
CA ARG A 193 -8.21 -20.96 40.80
C ARG A 193 -8.97 -22.18 41.34
N GLN A 194 -10.28 -22.04 41.58
CA GLN A 194 -11.20 -23.13 41.97
C GLN A 194 -11.62 -24.05 40.82
N GLN A 195 -11.61 -23.57 39.57
CA GLN A 195 -11.96 -24.38 38.38
C GLN A 195 -10.78 -25.22 37.88
N ALA A 196 -9.54 -24.71 38.01
CA ALA A 196 -8.33 -25.44 37.62
C ALA A 196 -8.06 -26.71 38.46
N GLN A 197 -8.65 -26.82 39.66
CA GLN A 197 -8.52 -28.01 40.52
C GLN A 197 -9.57 -29.10 40.25
N ALA A 198 -10.62 -28.81 39.48
CA ALA A 198 -11.68 -29.79 39.18
C ALA A 198 -11.37 -30.66 37.95
N ASP A 199 -10.50 -30.20 37.04
CA ASP A 199 -10.17 -30.91 35.78
C ASP A 199 -8.90 -31.78 35.85
N THR A 200 -8.19 -31.81 36.98
CA THR A 200 -6.97 -32.64 37.15
C THR A 200 -7.24 -33.96 37.91
N ASP A 201 -8.48 -34.23 38.30
CA ASP A 201 -8.87 -35.42 39.06
C ASP A 201 -9.85 -36.29 38.23
N TYR A 202 -9.34 -36.87 37.13
CA TYR A 202 -9.96 -38.00 36.42
C TYR A 202 -8.91 -38.91 35.77
#